data_AF-A0A2D5LUU6-F1
#
_entry.id   AF-A0A2D5LUU6-F1
#
_cell.length_a   1.000
_cell.length_b   1.000
_cell.length_c   1.000
_cell.angle_alpha   90.00
_cell.angle_beta   90.00
_cell.angle_gamma   90.00
#
_symmetry.space_group_name_H-M   'P 1'
#
loop_
_entity.id
_entity.type
_entity.pdbx_description
1 polymer ?
#
loop_
_entity_poly.entity_id
_entity_poly.type
_entity_poly.pdbx_seq_one_letter_code
_entity_poly.pdbx_strand_id
1 'polypeptide(L)'
;MKKIDITSNIKPKKNNDLNILTSGAFAAPLLEILKSYKNNKSIKVYFGSSFGDAKNSVPTRLKQEQVFDIICLSADAYNQFNKKRLIKNYTKVDIVDSEIAFAVKKKK
;
A
#
# COMPACT_ATOMS: atom_id res chain seq x y z
N MET A 1 2.88 6.85 33.58
CA MET A 1 2.22 7.39 32.37
C MET A 1 1.28 6.33 31.81
N LYS A 2 -0.03 6.62 31.68
CA LYS A 2 -0.99 5.68 31.07
C LYS A 2 -0.69 5.58 29.57
N LYS A 3 -0.47 4.37 29.05
CA LYS A 3 -0.39 4.13 27.59
C LYS A 3 -1.74 4.51 27.00
N ILE A 4 -1.76 5.55 26.17
CA ILE A 4 -2.95 5.93 25.40
C ILE A 4 -3.10 4.85 24.32
N ASP A 5 -4.11 4.00 24.44
CA ASP A 5 -4.42 3.00 23.43
C ASP A 5 -5.16 3.65 22.26
N ILE A 6 -4.35 4.21 21.37
CA ILE A 6 -4.69 4.77 20.07
C ILE A 6 -5.35 3.77 19.10
N THR A 7 -5.34 2.47 19.40
CA THR A 7 -5.97 1.44 18.54
C THR A 7 -7.47 1.29 18.80
N SER A 8 -7.93 1.67 20.00
CA SER A 8 -9.33 1.52 20.46
C SER A 8 -10.35 2.31 19.64
N ASN A 9 -9.95 3.42 19.00
CA ASN A 9 -10.81 4.27 18.16
C ASN A 9 -10.80 3.91 16.67
N ILE A 10 -10.04 2.88 16.27
CA ILE A 10 -10.03 2.39 14.90
C ILE A 10 -10.76 1.05 14.91
N LYS A 11 -12.07 1.06 15.18
CA LYS A 11 -12.89 -0.08 14.75
C LYS A 11 -12.91 -0.04 13.23
N PRO A 12 -12.24 -0.97 12.51
CA PRO A 12 -12.34 -0.98 11.06
C PRO A 12 -13.82 -1.13 10.73
N LYS A 13 -14.34 -0.25 9.87
CA LYS A 13 -15.71 -0.34 9.37
C LYS A 13 -15.91 -1.79 8.90
N LYS A 14 -17.00 -2.43 9.30
CA LYS A 14 -17.31 -3.81 8.90
C LYS A 14 -17.54 -3.82 7.39
N ASN A 15 -16.44 -3.94 6.65
CA ASN A 15 -16.41 -3.90 5.21
C ASN A 15 -16.27 -5.33 4.70
N ASN A 16 -17.19 -5.71 3.82
CA ASN A 16 -17.17 -7.01 3.14
C ASN A 16 -16.06 -7.07 2.09
N ASP A 17 -15.49 -5.91 1.74
CA ASP A 17 -14.38 -5.79 0.82
C ASP A 17 -13.08 -5.46 1.57
N LEU A 18 -11.96 -5.97 1.05
CA LEU A 18 -10.60 -5.57 1.41
C LEU A 18 -9.98 -4.82 0.23
N ASN A 19 -9.80 -3.51 0.39
CA ASN A 19 -9.25 -2.62 -0.64
C ASN A 19 -7.74 -2.47 -0.45
N ILE A 20 -6.96 -2.96 -1.41
CA ILE A 20 -5.50 -2.94 -1.39
C ILE A 20 -4.99 -2.00 -2.48
N LEU A 21 -4.20 -1.00 -2.11
CA LEU A 21 -3.48 -0.14 -3.05
C LEU A 21 -2.02 -0.59 -3.14
N THR A 22 -1.53 -0.96 -4.31
CA THR A 22 -0.15 -1.43 -4.51
C THR A 22 0.60 -0.62 -5.55
N SER A 23 1.91 -0.48 -5.31
CA SER A 23 2.85 0.03 -6.29
C SER A 23 3.23 -1.01 -7.34
N GLY A 24 3.71 -0.55 -8.50
CA GLY A 24 4.07 -1.43 -9.61
C GLY A 24 5.11 -2.52 -9.25
N ALA A 25 6.10 -2.19 -8.43
CA ALA A 25 7.18 -3.12 -8.07
C ALA A 25 6.70 -4.34 -7.26
N PHE A 26 5.65 -4.17 -6.46
CA PHE A 26 5.08 -5.24 -5.62
C PHE A 26 3.80 -5.85 -6.20
N ALA A 27 3.35 -5.39 -7.36
CA ALA A 27 2.10 -5.84 -7.98
C ALA A 27 2.08 -7.36 -8.28
N ALA A 28 3.12 -7.88 -8.94
CA ALA A 28 3.17 -9.28 -9.33
C ALA A 28 3.27 -10.24 -8.11
N PRO A 29 4.18 -10.01 -7.14
CA PRO A 29 4.21 -10.81 -5.91
C PRO A 29 2.90 -10.78 -5.13
N LEU A 30 2.25 -9.61 -5.02
CA LEU A 30 0.96 -9.48 -4.35
C LEU A 30 -0.12 -10.34 -5.02
N LEU A 31 -0.23 -10.29 -6.35
CA LEU A 31 -1.21 -11.11 -7.07
C LEU A 31 -0.96 -12.61 -6.87
N GLU A 32 0.30 -13.04 -6.76
CA GLU A 32 0.62 -14.44 -6.47
C GLU A 32 0.17 -14.85 -5.07
N ILE A 33 0.45 -14.03 -4.05
CA ILE A 33 -0.01 -14.25 -2.67
C ILE A 33 -1.54 -14.38 -2.64
N LEU A 34 -2.24 -13.47 -3.33
CA LEU A 34 -3.70 -13.43 -3.34
C LEU A 34 -4.36 -14.67 -3.98
N LYS A 35 -3.69 -15.40 -4.87
CA LYS A 35 -4.22 -16.67 -5.41
C LYS A 35 -4.42 -17.74 -4.34
N SER A 36 -3.54 -17.76 -3.33
CA SER A 36 -3.57 -18.74 -2.23
C SER A 36 -4.31 -18.25 -1.00
N TYR A 37 -4.56 -16.94 -0.91
CA TYR A 37 -5.15 -16.31 0.25
C TYR A 37 -6.66 -16.55 0.33
N LYS A 38 -7.08 -17.42 1.25
CA LYS A 38 -8.50 -17.70 1.53
C LYS A 38 -9.03 -16.70 2.54
N ASN A 39 -10.04 -15.92 2.15
CA ASN A 39 -10.72 -14.96 3.02
C ASN A 39 -12.21 -14.94 2.69
N ASN A 40 -13.04 -14.58 3.66
CA ASN A 40 -14.49 -14.41 3.51
C ASN A 40 -14.86 -13.02 2.94
N LYS A 41 -13.86 -12.21 2.54
CA LYS A 41 -14.03 -10.88 1.96
C LYS A 41 -13.66 -10.86 0.48
N SER A 42 -14.35 -10.03 -0.29
CA SER A 42 -13.95 -9.71 -1.65
C SER A 42 -12.67 -8.86 -1.64
N ILE A 43 -11.67 -9.19 -2.44
CA ILE A 43 -10.41 -8.46 -2.47
C ILE A 43 -10.37 -7.61 -3.73
N LYS A 44 -10.19 -6.30 -3.56
CA LYS A 44 -10.07 -5.32 -4.64
C LYS A 44 -8.66 -4.74 -4.64
N VAL A 45 -7.94 -4.96 -5.73
CA VAL A 45 -6.58 -4.45 -5.90
C VAL A 45 -6.58 -3.24 -6.82
N TYR A 46 -5.96 -2.16 -6.36
CA TYR A 46 -5.78 -0.91 -7.09
C TYR A 46 -4.29 -0.70 -7.36
N PHE A 47 -3.98 -0.33 -8.60
CA PHE A 47 -2.61 -0.05 -9.02
C PHE A 47 -2.36 1.46 -9.13
N GLY A 48 -1.17 1.88 -8.70
CA GLY A 48 -0.69 3.24 -8.88
C GLY A 48 0.82 3.33 -8.69
N SER A 49 1.48 4.26 -9.37
CA SER A 49 2.89 4.54 -9.11
C SER A 49 3.08 5.05 -7.68
N SER A 50 4.18 4.65 -7.02
CA SER A 50 4.54 5.18 -5.68
C SER A 50 4.85 6.68 -5.70
N PHE A 51 5.23 7.21 -6.87
CA PHE A 51 5.67 8.58 -7.08
C PHE A 51 4.96 9.22 -8.28
N GLY A 52 5.07 10.55 -8.39
CA GLY A 52 4.52 11.35 -9.47
C GLY A 52 3.08 11.82 -9.25
N ASP A 53 2.54 12.56 -10.22
CA ASP A 53 1.22 13.21 -10.14
C ASP A 53 0.20 12.61 -11.12
N ALA A 54 0.43 11.39 -11.62
CA ALA A 54 -0.54 10.69 -12.44
C ALA A 54 -1.90 10.59 -11.71
N LYS A 55 -3.01 10.65 -12.45
CA LYS A 55 -4.38 10.65 -11.90
C LYS A 55 -4.65 9.45 -10.99
N ASN A 56 -4.03 8.32 -11.30
CA ASN A 56 -4.08 7.05 -10.57
C ASN A 56 -2.76 6.76 -9.82
N SER A 57 -1.94 7.76 -9.50
CA SER A 57 -0.78 7.55 -8.63
C SER A 57 -1.23 7.36 -7.19
N VAL A 58 -0.41 6.72 -6.36
CA VAL A 58 -0.66 6.64 -4.92
C VAL A 58 -0.76 8.04 -4.29
N PRO A 59 0.18 8.99 -4.52
CA PRO A 59 0.07 10.35 -3.97
C PRO A 59 -1.27 11.03 -4.29
N THR A 60 -1.73 10.96 -5.55
CA THR A 60 -2.96 11.62 -5.98
C THR A 60 -4.18 11.03 -5.28
N ARG A 61 -4.25 9.70 -5.14
CA ARG A 61 -5.36 9.04 -4.45
C ARG A 61 -5.43 9.39 -2.97
N LEU A 62 -4.28 9.46 -2.30
CA LEU A 62 -4.22 9.85 -0.89
C LEU A 62 -4.56 11.33 -0.69
N LYS A 63 -4.13 12.23 -1.59
CA LYS A 63 -4.54 13.65 -1.59
C LYS A 63 -6.06 13.81 -1.81
N GLN A 64 -6.68 12.89 -2.55
CA GLN A 64 -8.13 12.84 -2.79
C GLN A 64 -8.90 12.14 -1.65
N GLU A 65 -8.24 11.84 -0.53
CA GLU A 65 -8.84 11.19 0.64
C GLU A 65 -9.47 9.81 0.32
N GLN A 66 -9.02 9.13 -0.74
CA GLN A 66 -9.44 7.77 -1.02
C GLN A 66 -8.94 6.84 0.09
N VAL A 67 -9.86 6.01 0.61
CA VAL A 67 -9.59 5.12 1.74
C VAL A 67 -9.23 3.73 1.24
N PHE A 68 -8.09 3.22 1.69
CA PHE A 68 -7.63 1.85 1.44
C PHE A 68 -7.33 1.17 2.77
N ASP A 69 -7.58 -0.14 2.85
CA ASP A 69 -7.32 -0.94 4.04
C ASP A 69 -5.82 -1.30 4.16
N ILE A 70 -5.19 -1.58 3.01
CA ILE A 70 -3.76 -1.89 2.90
C ILE A 70 -3.15 -1.04 1.80
N ILE A 71 -1.98 -0.46 2.06
CA ILE A 71 -1.19 0.27 1.07
C ILE A 71 0.22 -0.32 1.04
N CYS A 72 0.62 -0.90 -0.09
CA CYS A 72 1.97 -1.43 -0.30
C CYS A 72 2.86 -0.36 -0.95
N LEU A 73 3.88 0.09 -0.22
CA LEU A 73 4.76 1.19 -0.61
C LEU A 73 6.22 0.77 -0.52
N SER A 74 7.07 1.45 -1.29
CA SER A 74 8.50 1.51 -0.95
C SER A 74 8.71 2.30 0.34
N ALA A 75 9.81 2.01 1.04
CA ALA A 75 10.19 2.71 2.28
C ALA A 75 10.27 4.23 2.06
N ASP A 76 10.84 4.68 0.93
CA ASP A 76 10.94 6.10 0.59
C ASP A 76 9.58 6.78 0.42
N ALA A 77 8.64 6.12 -0.27
CA ALA A 77 7.30 6.66 -0.47
C ALA A 77 6.55 6.76 0.87
N TYR A 78 6.64 5.72 1.71
CA TYR A 78 6.09 5.76 3.07
C TYR A 78 6.65 6.95 3.87
N ASN A 79 7.97 7.14 3.87
CA ASN A 79 8.62 8.23 4.59
C ASN A 79 8.14 9.60 4.11
N GLN A 80 7.97 9.79 2.80
CA GLN A 80 7.45 11.04 2.25
C GLN A 80 5.99 11.31 2.64
N PHE A 81 5.14 10.29 2.57
CA PHE A 81 3.72 10.44 2.91
C PHE A 81 3.49 10.62 4.41
N ASN A 82 4.31 9.97 5.24
CA ASN A 82 4.33 10.18 6.69
C ASN A 82 4.69 11.63 7.03
N LYS A 83 5.76 12.17 6.44
CA LYS A 83 6.12 13.61 6.59
C LYS A 83 4.98 14.55 6.20
N LYS A 84 4.22 14.20 5.17
CA LYS A 84 3.06 14.97 4.68
C LYS A 84 1.75 14.69 5.44
N ARG A 85 1.77 13.81 6.45
CA ARG A 85 0.58 13.36 7.22
C ARG A 85 -0.54 12.78 6.36
N LEU A 86 -0.19 12.17 5.21
CA LEU A 86 -1.14 11.54 4.29
C LEU A 86 -1.47 10.09 4.66
N ILE A 87 -0.74 9.50 5.60
CA ILE A 87 -0.93 8.11 6.07
C ILE A 87 -0.93 8.12 7.60
N LYS A 88 -1.75 7.26 8.21
CA LYS A 88 -1.78 7.09 9.67
C LYS A 88 -0.59 6.23 10.11
N ASN A 89 0.12 6.67 11.15
CA ASN A 89 1.44 6.12 11.52
C ASN A 89 1.42 4.69 12.12
N TYR A 90 0.26 4.16 12.48
CA TYR A 90 0.16 2.99 13.37
C TYR A 90 0.07 1.62 12.69
N THR A 91 0.41 1.52 11.39
CA THR A 91 0.27 0.27 10.62
C THR A 91 1.41 -0.01 9.65
N LYS A 92 2.65 0.44 9.93
CA LYS A 92 3.81 0.09 9.08
C LYS A 92 4.29 -1.32 9.43
N VAL A 93 4.36 -2.19 8.44
CA VAL A 93 5.02 -3.49 8.51
C VAL A 93 5.92 -3.63 7.29
N ASP A 94 7.20 -3.87 7.51
CA ASP A 94 8.15 -4.19 6.45
C ASP A 94 8.01 -5.69 6.12
N ILE A 95 7.62 -6.00 4.89
CA ILE A 95 7.24 -7.37 4.47
C ILE A 95 8.20 -7.99 3.44
N VAL A 96 8.92 -7.16 2.70
CA VAL A 96 9.84 -7.57 1.63
C VAL A 96 10.96 -6.55 1.50
N ASP A 97 12.11 -7.02 1.04
CA ASP A 97 13.19 -6.18 0.53
C ASP A 97 13.28 -6.34 -1.00
N SER A 98 13.84 -5.33 -1.66
CA SER A 98 14.02 -5.32 -3.11
C SER A 98 15.42 -4.87 -3.48
N GLU A 99 15.99 -5.46 -4.52
CA GLU A 99 17.26 -5.02 -5.09
C GLU A 99 17.03 -4.16 -6.32
N ILE A 100 17.87 -3.14 -6.50
CA ILE A 100 17.85 -2.28 -7.68
C ILE A 100 18.83 -2.86 -8.70
N ALA A 101 18.33 -3.12 -9.90
CA ALA A 101 19.13 -3.64 -11.01
C ALA A 101 18.88 -2.85 -12.30
N PHE A 102 19.83 -2.95 -13.23
CA PHE A 102 19.69 -2.41 -14.57
C PHE A 102 19.59 -3.56 -15.58
N ALA A 103 18.52 -3.58 -16.37
CA ALA A 103 18.30 -4.57 -17.40
C ALA A 103 18.34 -3.92 -18.78
N VAL A 104 19.09 -4.52 -19.69
CA VAL A 104 19.12 -4.13 -21.10
C VAL A 104 18.56 -5.26 -21.96
N LYS A 105 17.88 -4.89 -23.06
CA LYS A 105 17.45 -5.88 -24.04
C LYS A 105 18.69 -6.54 -24.65
N LYS A 106 18.77 -7.87 -24.59
CA LYS A 106 19.83 -8.62 -25.27
C LYS A 106 19.79 -8.28 -26.76
N LYS A 107 20.92 -7.86 -27.33
CA LYS A 107 21.06 -7.74 -28.79
C LYS A 107 20.87 -9.13 -29.40
N LYS A 108 20.02 -9.22 -30.43
CA LYS A 108 19.86 -10.43 -31.23
C LYS A 108 21.14 -10.73 -31.98
#